data_AF-A0A0F9QEM1-F1
#
_entry.id   AF-A0A0F9QEM1-F1
#
_cell.length_a   1.000
_cell.length_b   1.000
_cell.length_c   1.000
_cell.angle_alpha   90.00
_cell.angle_beta   90.00
_cell.angle_gamma   90.00
#
_symmetry.space_group_name_H-M   'P 1'
#
loop_
_entity.id
_entity.type
_entity.pdbx_description
1 polymer ?
#
loop_
_entity_poly.entity_id
_entity_poly.type
_entity_poly.pdbx_seq_one_letter_code
_entity_poly.pdbx_strand_id
1 'polypeptide(L)'
;MGIMNLAGQKFGRLTVTETHERRTDPGGGTVRIFWLCACSCGEERWVVAGHLRSGHTQSCGCWPRERLRARSTTHDKTGTREHRAWKSMLARCFNPNAANYANYSARGIRVCKRWRGKQGFSNFLADMGPVPSKLTLERIDNNGNYEPGNCRWATRLEQNRNKRTNRFLTHDGRTLPLCQWVEIKGLSRSTIASRLARGWSDKEALTLPLRKRRS
;
A
#
# COMPACT_ATOMS: atom_id res chain seq x y z
N MET A 1 4.28 57.71 -17.71
CA MET A 1 3.02 56.93 -17.78
C MET A 1 2.57 56.55 -16.38
N GLY A 2 1.33 56.90 -16.03
CA GLY A 2 0.75 56.62 -14.71
C GLY A 2 0.59 55.13 -14.44
N ILE A 3 0.65 54.75 -13.17
CA ILE A 3 0.33 53.39 -12.73
C ILE A 3 -1.18 53.22 -12.82
N MET A 4 -1.66 52.23 -13.57
CA MET A 4 -3.07 51.85 -13.56
C MET A 4 -3.41 51.36 -12.15
N ASN A 5 -4.31 52.07 -11.47
CA ASN A 5 -4.70 51.73 -10.10
C ASN A 5 -5.60 50.48 -10.09
N LEU A 6 -5.13 49.43 -9.43
CA LEU A 6 -5.87 48.17 -9.25
C LEU A 6 -6.33 47.97 -7.80
N ALA A 7 -6.05 48.90 -6.88
CA ALA A 7 -6.40 48.79 -5.47
C ALA A 7 -7.90 48.48 -5.27
N GLY A 8 -8.20 47.54 -4.37
CA GLY A 8 -9.55 47.10 -4.05
C GLY A 8 -10.19 46.16 -5.09
N GLN A 9 -9.61 46.00 -6.27
CA GLN A 9 -10.15 45.10 -7.29
C GLN A 9 -9.92 43.62 -6.92
N LYS A 10 -10.87 42.76 -7.33
CA LYS A 10 -10.83 41.31 -7.08
C LYS A 10 -10.53 40.54 -8.37
N PHE A 11 -9.60 39.60 -8.28
CA PHE A 11 -9.20 38.68 -9.35
C PHE A 11 -9.22 37.24 -8.82
N GLY A 12 -10.32 36.53 -9.07
CA GLY A 12 -10.56 35.22 -8.46
C GLY A 12 -10.60 35.33 -6.93
N ARG A 13 -9.62 34.71 -6.24
CA ARG A 13 -9.47 34.74 -4.78
C ARG A 13 -8.56 35.86 -4.27
N LEU A 14 -7.97 36.64 -5.16
CA LEU A 14 -7.05 37.72 -4.81
C LEU A 14 -7.82 39.04 -4.75
N THR A 15 -7.63 39.79 -3.66
CA THR A 15 -8.04 41.19 -3.54
C THR A 15 -6.77 42.03 -3.54
N VAL A 16 -6.68 43.00 -4.45
CA VAL A 16 -5.51 43.86 -4.60
C VAL A 16 -5.47 44.88 -3.46
N THR A 17 -4.36 44.98 -2.74
CA THR A 17 -4.17 46.00 -1.70
C THR A 17 -3.69 47.31 -2.33
N GLU A 18 -3.53 48.36 -1.53
CA GLU A 18 -2.98 49.64 -2.02
C GLU A 18 -1.46 49.56 -2.29
N THR A 19 -0.79 48.50 -1.84
CA THR A 19 0.66 48.36 -1.93
C THR A 19 1.08 47.86 -3.32
N HIS A 20 1.93 48.63 -4.00
CA HIS A 20 2.52 48.27 -5.28
C HIS A 20 4.00 48.64 -5.40
N GLU A 21 4.73 47.95 -6.25
CA GLU A 21 6.15 48.21 -6.51
C GLU A 21 6.48 48.04 -8.00
N ARG A 22 7.40 48.87 -8.50
CA ARG A 22 8.05 48.63 -9.79
C ARG A 22 9.27 47.76 -9.56
N ARG A 23 9.31 46.60 -10.20
CA ARG A 23 10.44 45.68 -10.11
C ARG A 23 10.97 45.40 -11.52
N THR A 24 12.29 45.35 -11.65
CA THR A 24 12.96 44.92 -12.88
C THR A 24 12.98 43.40 -12.92
N ASP A 25 12.74 42.81 -14.08
CA ASP A 25 12.86 41.36 -14.23
C ASP A 25 14.29 40.88 -13.87
N PRO A 26 14.46 39.66 -13.34
CA PRO A 26 15.77 39.14 -12.90
C PRO A 26 16.88 39.10 -13.96
N GLY A 27 16.55 39.30 -15.24
CA GLY A 27 17.49 39.40 -16.37
C GLY A 27 17.81 40.83 -16.83
N GLY A 28 17.50 41.86 -16.04
CA GLY A 28 17.80 43.26 -16.39
C GLY A 28 16.90 43.87 -17.48
N GLY A 29 15.75 43.24 -17.74
CA GLY A 29 14.85 43.62 -18.82
C GLY A 29 13.76 44.63 -18.41
N THR A 30 12.53 44.36 -18.84
CA THR A 30 11.38 45.25 -18.67
C THR A 30 11.03 45.48 -17.20
N VAL A 31 10.76 46.74 -16.84
CA VAL A 31 10.20 47.10 -15.53
C VAL A 31 8.71 46.76 -15.51
N ARG A 32 8.28 45.97 -14.52
CA ARG A 32 6.89 45.57 -14.32
C ARG A 32 6.35 46.09 -13.00
N ILE A 33 5.04 46.34 -12.97
CA ILE A 33 4.34 46.75 -11.75
C ILE A 33 3.80 45.49 -11.08
N PHE A 34 4.19 45.30 -9.82
CA PHE A 34 3.70 44.27 -8.93
C PHE A 34 2.74 44.88 -7.93
N TRP A 35 1.66 44.17 -7.65
CA TRP A 35 0.70 44.51 -6.61
C TRP A 35 0.73 43.44 -5.53
N LEU A 36 0.71 43.87 -4.27
CA LEU A 36 0.45 42.98 -3.16
C LEU A 36 -1.04 42.64 -3.18
N CYS A 37 -1.34 41.34 -3.06
CA CYS A 37 -2.71 40.85 -3.08
C CYS A 37 -2.98 40.01 -1.84
N ALA A 38 -4.07 40.31 -1.14
CA ALA A 38 -4.61 39.47 -0.08
C ALA A 38 -5.44 38.33 -0.69
N CYS A 39 -5.09 37.09 -0.40
CA CYS A 39 -5.83 35.93 -0.86
C CYS A 39 -6.91 35.54 0.15
N SER A 40 -8.05 35.03 -0.33
CA SER A 40 -9.14 34.54 0.52
C SER A 40 -8.77 33.38 1.45
N CYS A 41 -7.58 32.77 1.29
CA CYS A 41 -7.05 31.75 2.20
C CYS A 41 -6.24 32.33 3.37
N GLY A 42 -6.12 33.66 3.49
CA GLY A 42 -5.39 34.36 4.55
C GLY A 42 -3.92 34.67 4.24
N GLU A 43 -3.40 34.22 3.10
CA GLU A 43 -2.01 34.47 2.68
C GLU A 43 -1.92 35.64 1.69
N GLU A 44 -0.79 36.32 1.66
CA GLU A 44 -0.51 37.40 0.71
C GLU A 44 0.41 36.95 -0.43
N ARG A 45 0.29 37.62 -1.59
CA ARG A 45 1.16 37.34 -2.73
C ARG A 45 1.39 38.59 -3.59
N TRP A 46 2.65 38.80 -3.98
CA TRP A 46 3.01 39.75 -5.03
C TRP A 46 2.67 39.20 -6.42
N VAL A 47 1.91 39.95 -7.20
CA VAL A 47 1.46 39.55 -8.53
C VAL A 47 1.67 40.68 -9.54
N VAL A 48 2.19 40.34 -10.72
CA VAL A 48 2.34 41.28 -11.83
C VAL A 48 0.96 41.76 -12.29
N ALA A 49 0.79 43.07 -12.47
CA ALA A 49 -0.47 43.69 -12.91
C ALA A 49 -1.04 43.08 -14.21
N GLY A 50 -0.17 42.67 -15.13
CA GLY A 50 -0.56 41.96 -16.35
C GLY A 50 -1.22 40.61 -16.08
N HIS A 51 -0.74 39.85 -15.09
CA HIS A 51 -1.26 38.50 -14.77
C HIS A 51 -2.59 38.53 -14.01
N LEU A 52 -2.86 39.61 -13.25
CA LEU A 52 -4.17 39.84 -12.64
C LEU A 52 -5.22 40.03 -13.73
N ARG A 53 -4.95 40.96 -14.66
CA ARG A 53 -5.90 41.33 -15.74
C ARG A 53 -6.12 40.22 -16.77
N SER A 54 -5.07 39.46 -17.11
CA SER A 54 -5.21 38.32 -18.02
C SER A 54 -5.87 37.09 -17.38
N GLY A 55 -6.10 37.11 -16.06
CA GLY A 55 -6.61 35.96 -15.32
C GLY A 55 -5.59 34.83 -15.16
N HIS A 56 -4.31 35.05 -15.46
CA HIS A 56 -3.26 34.04 -15.29
C HIS A 56 -3.02 33.71 -13.80
N THR A 57 -3.18 34.70 -12.91
CA THR A 57 -3.03 34.50 -11.47
C THR A 57 -4.33 34.85 -10.76
N GLN A 58 -5.01 33.83 -10.21
CA GLN A 58 -6.32 33.98 -9.56
C GLN A 58 -6.32 33.56 -8.08
N SER A 59 -5.17 33.15 -7.53
CA SER A 59 -5.00 32.83 -6.11
C SER A 59 -3.53 32.95 -5.72
N CYS A 60 -3.22 32.89 -4.43
CA CYS A 60 -1.83 32.82 -3.96
C CYS A 60 -1.14 31.47 -4.30
N GLY A 61 -1.83 30.56 -4.98
CA GLY A 61 -1.44 29.16 -5.18
C GLY A 61 -2.18 28.18 -4.25
N CYS A 62 -3.10 28.66 -3.40
CA CYS A 62 -3.93 27.78 -2.57
C CYS A 62 -4.92 26.96 -3.41
N TRP A 63 -5.51 27.55 -4.46
CA TRP A 63 -6.52 26.87 -5.27
C TRP A 63 -6.00 25.60 -5.97
N PRO A 64 -4.84 25.60 -6.66
CA PRO A 64 -4.28 24.35 -7.20
C PRO A 64 -3.90 23.35 -6.09
N ARG A 65 -3.42 23.80 -4.92
CA ARG A 65 -3.11 22.92 -3.78
C ARG A 65 -4.35 22.24 -3.21
N GLU A 66 -5.44 22.99 -3.02
CA GLU A 66 -6.73 22.47 -2.56
C GLU A 66 -7.30 21.45 -3.55
N ARG A 67 -7.29 21.76 -4.86
CA ARG A 67 -7.74 20.83 -5.89
C ARG A 67 -6.89 19.56 -5.92
N LEU A 68 -5.57 19.67 -5.77
CA LEU A 68 -4.69 18.51 -5.70
C LEU A 68 -5.01 17.64 -4.47
N ARG A 69 -5.20 18.26 -3.30
CA ARG A 69 -5.62 17.55 -2.07
C ARG A 69 -6.97 16.87 -2.23
N ALA A 70 -7.95 17.55 -2.83
CA ALA A 70 -9.28 16.97 -3.09
C ALA A 70 -9.24 15.82 -4.12
N ARG A 71 -8.30 15.87 -5.08
CA ARG A 71 -8.04 14.79 -6.04
C ARG A 71 -7.18 13.66 -5.46
N SER A 72 -6.41 13.92 -4.41
CA SER A 72 -5.62 12.90 -3.73
C SER A 72 -6.54 11.96 -2.98
N THR A 73 -6.92 10.86 -3.65
CA THR A 73 -7.74 9.79 -3.06
C THR A 73 -6.90 8.87 -2.17
N THR A 74 -5.58 8.97 -2.28
CA THR A 74 -4.66 8.12 -1.55
C THR A 74 -4.38 8.78 -0.23
N HIS A 75 -4.97 8.20 0.81
CA HIS A 75 -4.73 8.47 2.23
C HIS A 75 -3.25 8.82 2.49
N ASP A 76 -2.96 9.61 3.53
CA ASP A 76 -1.61 10.05 3.97
C ASP A 76 -0.60 8.91 4.28
N LYS A 77 -0.99 7.67 3.96
CA LYS A 77 -0.25 6.43 4.10
C LYS A 77 0.35 5.93 2.77
N THR A 78 0.30 6.72 1.70
CA THR A 78 0.98 6.36 0.44
C THR A 78 2.46 6.13 0.69
N GLY A 79 2.97 4.97 0.27
CA GLY A 79 4.37 4.58 0.48
C GLY A 79 4.69 3.95 1.84
N THR A 80 3.72 3.81 2.74
CA THR A 80 3.87 3.04 3.99
C THR A 80 4.03 1.54 3.73
N ARG A 81 4.43 0.77 4.75
CA ARG A 81 4.60 -0.69 4.63
C ARG A 81 3.26 -1.38 4.35
N GLU A 82 2.19 -0.93 4.96
CA GLU A 82 0.81 -1.40 4.77
C GLU A 82 0.36 -1.14 3.33
N HIS A 83 0.58 0.08 2.84
CA HIS A 83 0.22 0.45 1.47
C HIS A 83 1.00 -0.37 0.45
N ARG A 84 2.30 -0.60 0.68
CA ARG A 84 3.11 -1.49 -0.17
C ARG A 84 2.62 -2.94 -0.11
N ALA A 85 2.25 -3.46 1.06
CA ALA A 85 1.71 -4.81 1.20
C ALA A 85 0.39 -4.99 0.43
N TRP A 86 -0.53 -4.04 0.59
CA TRP A 86 -1.81 -4.00 -0.13
C TRP A 86 -1.61 -3.90 -1.65
N LYS A 87 -0.72 -3.02 -2.11
CA LYS A 87 -0.41 -2.87 -3.55
C LYS A 87 0.21 -4.15 -4.12
N SER A 88 1.15 -4.78 -3.40
CA SER A 88 1.75 -6.05 -3.79
C SER A 88 0.74 -7.20 -3.81
N MET A 89 -0.23 -7.22 -2.89
CA MET A 89 -1.35 -8.15 -2.92
C MET A 89 -2.19 -8.01 -4.19
N LEU A 90 -2.58 -6.78 -4.56
CA LEU A 90 -3.33 -6.52 -5.79
C LEU A 90 -2.54 -6.91 -7.03
N ALA A 91 -1.26 -6.56 -7.09
CA ALA A 91 -0.40 -6.90 -8.22
C ALA A 91 -0.30 -8.42 -8.43
N ARG A 92 -0.20 -9.20 -7.34
CA ARG A 92 -0.18 -10.68 -7.43
C ARG A 92 -1.41 -11.25 -8.11
N CYS A 93 -2.60 -10.65 -7.91
CA CYS A 93 -3.86 -11.20 -8.42
C CYS A 93 -4.35 -10.57 -9.72
N PHE A 94 -3.95 -9.33 -10.03
CA PHE A 94 -4.55 -8.55 -11.13
C PHE A 94 -3.54 -7.93 -12.09
N ASN A 95 -2.23 -8.06 -11.85
CA ASN A 95 -1.23 -7.57 -12.78
C ASN A 95 -0.68 -8.73 -13.63
N PRO A 96 -1.13 -8.90 -14.89
CA PRO A 96 -0.67 -9.97 -15.76
C PRO A 96 0.84 -9.92 -16.06
N ASN A 97 1.45 -8.73 -15.95
CA ASN A 97 2.87 -8.53 -16.20
C ASN A 97 3.75 -8.87 -14.98
N ALA A 98 3.17 -9.21 -13.83
CA ALA A 98 3.95 -9.61 -12.67
C ALA A 98 4.53 -11.01 -12.89
N ALA A 99 5.84 -11.21 -12.65
CA ALA A 99 6.52 -12.49 -12.82
C ALA A 99 5.84 -13.68 -12.09
N ASN A 100 5.13 -13.38 -11.00
CA ASN A 100 4.41 -14.39 -10.22
C ASN A 100 2.92 -14.48 -10.55
N TYR A 101 2.39 -13.75 -11.54
CA TYR A 101 0.95 -13.68 -11.82
C TYR A 101 0.33 -15.06 -12.06
N ALA A 102 1.00 -15.93 -12.82
CA ALA A 102 0.53 -17.30 -13.07
C ALA A 102 0.38 -18.11 -11.77
N ASN A 103 1.25 -17.91 -10.78
CA ASN A 103 1.18 -18.61 -9.48
C ASN A 103 -0.07 -18.26 -8.65
N TYR A 104 -0.81 -17.20 -9.00
CA TYR A 104 -2.02 -16.79 -8.29
C TYR A 104 -3.25 -16.86 -9.20
N SER A 105 -3.16 -16.31 -10.41
CA SER A 105 -4.26 -16.26 -11.37
C SER A 105 -4.71 -17.64 -11.82
N ALA A 106 -3.77 -18.55 -12.16
CA ALA A 106 -4.07 -19.93 -12.57
C ALA A 106 -4.71 -20.76 -11.44
N ARG A 107 -4.53 -20.33 -10.19
CA ARG A 107 -5.12 -20.97 -9.00
C ARG A 107 -6.47 -20.37 -8.61
N GLY A 108 -6.97 -19.39 -9.35
CA GLY A 108 -8.23 -18.73 -9.00
C GLY A 108 -8.16 -17.83 -7.77
N ILE A 109 -6.95 -17.55 -7.23
CA ILE A 109 -6.79 -16.67 -6.07
C ILE A 109 -7.14 -15.24 -6.46
N ARG A 110 -7.97 -14.58 -5.64
CA ARG A 110 -8.43 -13.20 -5.82
C ARG A 110 -8.30 -12.41 -4.53
N VAL A 111 -8.54 -11.11 -4.64
CA VAL A 111 -8.74 -10.20 -3.51
C VAL A 111 -10.23 -9.91 -3.36
N CYS A 112 -10.74 -9.95 -2.14
CA CYS A 112 -12.15 -9.67 -1.84
C CYS A 112 -12.58 -8.29 -2.36
N LYS A 113 -13.88 -8.10 -2.65
CA LYS A 113 -14.39 -6.83 -3.19
C LYS A 113 -14.09 -5.63 -2.28
N ARG A 114 -14.16 -5.84 -0.97
CA ARG A 114 -13.96 -4.83 0.08
C ARG A 114 -12.56 -4.19 0.05
N TRP A 115 -11.53 -4.95 -0.29
CA TRP A 115 -10.15 -4.46 -0.35
C TRP A 115 -9.74 -3.90 -1.72
N ARG A 116 -10.68 -3.74 -2.65
CA ARG A 116 -10.44 -3.22 -4.01
C ARG A 116 -11.03 -1.82 -4.20
N GLY A 117 -10.60 -1.15 -5.27
CA GLY A 117 -11.13 0.16 -5.66
C GLY A 117 -10.68 1.31 -4.76
N LYS A 118 -11.39 2.45 -4.87
CA LYS A 118 -11.01 3.73 -4.26
C LYS A 118 -10.86 3.67 -2.73
N GLN A 119 -11.70 2.88 -2.05
CA GLN A 119 -11.68 2.71 -0.59
C GLN A 119 -10.93 1.43 -0.16
N GLY A 120 -10.36 0.68 -1.11
CA GLY A 120 -9.82 -0.65 -0.85
C GLY A 120 -8.68 -0.66 0.17
N PHE A 121 -7.82 0.35 0.14
CA PHE A 121 -6.72 0.48 1.10
C PHE A 121 -7.23 0.80 2.52
N SER A 122 -8.16 1.75 2.67
CA SER A 122 -8.77 2.05 3.98
C SER A 122 -9.42 0.84 4.60
N ASN A 123 -10.17 0.06 3.82
CA ASN A 123 -10.82 -1.15 4.32
C ASN A 123 -9.79 -2.22 4.69
N PHE A 124 -8.75 -2.42 3.86
CA PHE A 124 -7.65 -3.31 4.18
C PHE A 124 -6.97 -2.92 5.50
N LEU A 125 -6.69 -1.63 5.70
CA LEU A 125 -6.04 -1.14 6.92
C LEU A 125 -6.95 -1.27 8.14
N ALA A 126 -8.27 -1.04 7.99
CA ALA A 126 -9.24 -1.23 9.05
C ALA A 126 -9.35 -2.70 9.47
N ASP A 127 -9.34 -3.63 8.51
CA ASP A 127 -9.50 -5.06 8.78
C ASP A 127 -8.19 -5.70 9.30
N MET A 128 -7.03 -5.27 8.80
CA MET A 128 -5.71 -5.87 9.13
C MET A 128 -4.94 -5.13 10.22
N GLY A 129 -5.28 -3.86 10.49
CA GLY A 129 -4.51 -2.98 11.34
C GLY A 129 -3.13 -2.58 10.78
N PRO A 130 -2.39 -1.74 11.51
CA PRO A 130 -1.03 -1.37 11.14
C PRO A 130 -0.10 -2.59 11.18
N VAL A 131 0.88 -2.64 10.28
CA VAL A 131 1.81 -3.77 10.24
C VAL A 131 2.83 -3.66 11.38
N PRO A 132 2.95 -4.69 12.25
CA PRO A 132 4.00 -4.69 13.26
C PRO A 132 5.41 -4.71 12.63
N SER A 133 6.42 -4.37 13.40
CA SER A 133 7.81 -4.39 12.91
C SER A 133 8.19 -5.78 12.39
N LYS A 134 8.93 -5.84 11.28
CA LYS A 134 9.46 -7.07 10.65
C LYS A 134 8.43 -8.09 10.13
N LEU A 135 7.12 -7.84 10.25
CA LEU A 135 6.09 -8.73 9.68
C LEU A 135 5.71 -8.38 8.24
N THR A 136 5.15 -9.35 7.54
CA THR A 136 4.67 -9.25 6.15
C THR A 136 3.31 -9.90 5.98
N LEU A 137 2.56 -9.48 4.97
CA LEU A 137 1.22 -10.02 4.69
C LEU A 137 1.31 -11.47 4.22
N GLU A 138 0.60 -12.36 4.89
CA GLU A 138 0.54 -13.80 4.63
C GLU A 138 -0.92 -14.27 4.58
N ARG A 139 -1.22 -15.26 3.74
CA ARG A 139 -2.52 -15.95 3.79
C ARG A 139 -2.47 -17.09 4.79
N ILE A 140 -3.54 -17.36 5.52
CA ILE A 140 -3.60 -18.48 6.48
C ILE A 140 -3.66 -19.80 5.71
N ASP A 141 -4.70 -19.98 4.89
CA ASP A 141 -4.74 -20.98 3.83
C ASP A 141 -4.10 -20.40 2.57
N ASN A 142 -2.99 -20.99 2.17
CA ASN A 142 -2.25 -20.56 0.99
C ASN A 142 -3.04 -20.74 -0.32
N ASN A 143 -4.06 -21.61 -0.36
CA ASN A 143 -4.98 -21.79 -1.51
C ASN A 143 -6.18 -20.85 -1.49
N GLY A 144 -6.51 -20.27 -0.34
CA GLY A 144 -7.62 -19.33 -0.20
C GLY A 144 -7.33 -17.93 -0.77
N ASN A 145 -8.35 -17.09 -0.75
CA ASN A 145 -8.30 -15.71 -1.25
C ASN A 145 -7.63 -14.74 -0.27
N TYR A 146 -7.34 -13.52 -0.74
CA TYR A 146 -7.02 -12.41 0.16
C TYR A 146 -8.30 -11.78 0.70
N GLU A 147 -8.56 -12.01 1.98
CA GLU A 147 -9.71 -11.51 2.72
C GLU A 147 -9.41 -11.51 4.22
N PRO A 148 -10.17 -10.76 5.04
CA PRO A 148 -9.89 -10.62 6.48
C PRO A 148 -9.76 -11.96 7.20
N GLY A 149 -10.61 -12.94 6.88
CA GLY A 149 -10.61 -14.26 7.51
C GLY A 149 -9.46 -15.17 7.07
N ASN A 150 -8.76 -14.84 5.98
CA ASN A 150 -7.68 -15.67 5.43
C ASN A 150 -6.34 -14.93 5.36
N CYS A 151 -6.19 -13.78 6.02
CA CYS A 151 -4.97 -12.98 5.97
C CYS A 151 -4.50 -12.61 7.36
N ARG A 152 -3.18 -12.57 7.55
CA ARG A 152 -2.55 -12.12 8.78
C ARG A 152 -1.18 -11.49 8.53
N TRP A 153 -0.69 -10.72 9.49
CA TRP A 153 0.72 -10.37 9.57
C TRP A 153 1.51 -11.56 10.09
N ALA A 154 2.55 -11.96 9.38
CA ALA A 154 3.36 -13.12 9.73
C ALA A 154 4.85 -12.83 9.61
N THR A 155 5.63 -13.53 10.42
CA THR A 155 7.09 -13.54 10.38
C THR A 155 7.58 -14.37 9.20
N ARG A 156 8.85 -14.18 8.81
CA ARG A 156 9.51 -15.01 7.78
C ARG A 156 9.43 -16.51 8.07
N LEU A 157 9.57 -16.90 9.35
CA LEU A 157 9.49 -18.30 9.77
C LEU A 157 8.10 -18.89 9.50
N GLU A 158 7.05 -18.14 9.86
CA GLU A 158 5.67 -18.56 9.63
C GLU A 158 5.33 -18.63 8.14
N GLN A 159 5.78 -17.65 7.34
CA GLN A 159 5.63 -17.71 5.88
C GLN A 159 6.35 -18.93 5.30
N ASN A 160 7.56 -19.22 5.78
CA ASN A 160 8.30 -20.41 5.35
C ASN A 160 7.57 -21.71 5.66
N ARG A 161 6.89 -21.79 6.82
CA ARG A 161 6.07 -22.94 7.20
C ARG A 161 4.84 -23.12 6.30
N ASN A 162 4.30 -22.03 5.76
CA ASN A 162 3.14 -22.05 4.86
C ASN A 162 3.47 -22.20 3.36
N LYS A 163 4.76 -22.39 3.02
CA LYS A 163 5.16 -22.60 1.62
C LYS A 163 4.58 -23.89 1.06
N ARG A 164 4.03 -23.81 -0.15
CA ARG A 164 3.52 -24.98 -0.92
C ARG A 164 4.55 -26.10 -1.11
N THR A 165 5.84 -25.76 -1.06
CA THR A 165 6.93 -26.71 -1.22
C THR A 165 7.13 -27.57 0.03
N ASN A 166 6.49 -27.21 1.15
CA ASN A 166 6.49 -28.07 2.33
C ASN A 166 5.55 -29.25 2.13
N ARG A 167 5.97 -30.40 2.65
CA ARG A 167 5.10 -31.57 2.75
C ARG A 167 4.13 -31.37 3.90
N PHE A 168 2.84 -31.31 3.60
CA PHE A 168 1.77 -31.28 4.60
C PHE A 168 1.29 -32.70 4.87
N LEU A 169 0.96 -32.98 6.14
CA LEU A 169 0.41 -34.26 6.57
C LEU A 169 -0.87 -33.99 7.37
N THR A 170 -1.87 -34.86 7.21
CA THR A 170 -3.17 -34.75 7.87
C THR A 170 -3.33 -35.83 8.93
N HIS A 171 -3.58 -35.42 10.17
CA HIS A 171 -3.83 -36.33 11.28
C HIS A 171 -4.66 -35.61 12.36
N ASP A 172 -5.60 -36.34 12.97
CA ASP A 172 -6.54 -35.84 14.00
C ASP A 172 -7.27 -34.54 13.59
N GLY A 173 -7.76 -34.49 12.35
CA GLY A 173 -8.50 -33.34 11.82
C GLY A 173 -7.65 -32.10 11.56
N ARG A 174 -6.31 -32.18 11.67
CA ARG A 174 -5.38 -31.07 11.42
C ARG A 174 -4.47 -31.41 10.25
N THR A 175 -4.29 -30.46 9.33
CA THR A 175 -3.30 -30.54 8.26
C THR A 175 -2.20 -29.53 8.54
N LEU A 176 -1.00 -30.02 8.86
CA LEU A 176 0.15 -29.19 9.26
C LEU A 176 1.38 -29.56 8.42
N PRO A 177 2.34 -28.63 8.23
CA PRO A 177 3.59 -28.94 7.57
C PRO A 177 4.41 -29.92 8.41
N LEU A 178 5.18 -30.79 7.73
CA LEU A 178 6.02 -31.83 8.33
C LEU A 178 6.88 -31.33 9.50
N CYS A 179 7.43 -30.12 9.42
CA CYS A 179 8.25 -29.56 10.50
C CYS A 179 7.47 -29.35 11.81
N GLN A 180 6.20 -28.96 11.74
CA GLN A 180 5.37 -28.82 12.93
C GLN A 180 4.99 -30.19 13.49
N TRP A 181 4.74 -31.18 12.62
CA TRP A 181 4.50 -32.54 13.09
C TRP A 181 5.72 -33.18 13.77
N VAL A 182 6.94 -32.87 13.30
CA VAL A 182 8.20 -33.24 13.97
C VAL A 182 8.24 -32.66 15.39
N GLU A 183 7.91 -31.37 15.54
CA GLU A 183 7.85 -30.68 16.85
C GLU A 183 6.79 -31.33 17.77
N ILE A 184 5.59 -31.62 17.25
CA ILE A 184 4.45 -32.17 18.03
C ILE A 184 4.67 -33.63 18.44
N LYS A 185 5.16 -34.48 17.54
CA LYS A 185 5.28 -35.93 17.77
C LYS A 185 6.64 -36.34 18.34
N GLY A 186 7.62 -35.43 18.34
CA GLY A 186 9.00 -35.72 18.77
C GLY A 186 9.74 -36.72 17.86
N LEU A 187 9.26 -36.92 16.63
CA LEU A 187 9.86 -37.84 15.65
C LEU A 187 10.83 -37.09 14.74
N SER A 188 11.93 -37.74 14.35
CA SER A 188 12.86 -37.12 13.39
C SER A 188 12.20 -36.94 12.01
N ARG A 189 12.57 -35.87 11.30
CA ARG A 189 12.11 -35.62 9.92
C ARG A 189 12.43 -36.80 9.01
N SER A 190 13.62 -37.39 9.17
CA SER A 190 14.09 -38.56 8.41
C SER A 190 13.20 -39.77 8.65
N THR A 191 12.77 -40.02 9.89
CA THR A 191 11.85 -41.11 10.24
C THR A 191 10.54 -40.97 9.49
N ILE A 192 9.90 -39.80 9.60
CA ILE A 192 8.58 -39.58 8.97
C ILE A 192 8.70 -39.66 7.44
N ALA A 193 9.72 -39.01 6.85
CA ALA A 193 9.95 -39.06 5.41
C ALA A 193 10.17 -40.50 4.91
N SER A 194 10.96 -41.29 5.64
CA SER A 194 11.26 -42.68 5.31
C SER A 194 10.01 -43.57 5.43
N ARG A 195 9.13 -43.34 6.41
CA ARG A 195 7.84 -44.03 6.53
C ARG A 195 6.93 -43.75 5.34
N LEU A 196 6.78 -42.48 4.99
CA LEU A 196 5.97 -42.06 3.86
C LEU A 196 6.50 -42.59 2.51
N ALA A 197 7.82 -42.67 2.35
CA ALA A 197 8.43 -43.28 1.16
C ALA A 197 8.13 -44.78 1.03
N ARG A 198 7.80 -45.46 2.14
CA ARG A 198 7.35 -46.86 2.16
C ARG A 198 5.83 -47.00 2.01
N GLY A 199 5.14 -45.94 1.61
CA GLY A 199 3.70 -45.94 1.36
C GLY A 199 2.83 -45.87 2.62
N TRP A 200 3.40 -45.53 3.78
CA TRP A 200 2.60 -45.36 5.01
C TRP A 200 1.67 -44.16 4.86
N SER A 201 0.46 -44.28 5.38
CA SER A 201 -0.46 -43.15 5.50
C SER A 201 0.09 -42.07 6.44
N ASP A 202 -0.43 -40.85 6.34
CA ASP A 202 -0.05 -39.73 7.22
C ASP A 202 -0.20 -40.10 8.71
N LYS A 203 -1.30 -40.77 9.07
CA LYS A 203 -1.56 -41.26 10.43
C LYS A 203 -0.46 -42.22 10.88
N GLU A 204 -0.21 -43.27 10.11
CA GLU A 204 0.80 -44.30 10.43
C GLU A 204 2.20 -43.69 10.54
N ALA A 205 2.55 -42.80 9.61
CA ALA A 205 3.85 -42.13 9.58
C ALA A 205 4.10 -41.31 10.86
N LEU A 206 3.05 -40.73 11.44
CA LEU A 206 3.09 -39.85 12.59
C LEU A 206 2.92 -40.54 13.95
N THR A 207 2.24 -41.68 14.03
CA THR A 207 1.85 -42.26 15.33
C THR A 207 2.49 -43.59 15.66
N LEU A 208 2.89 -44.40 14.67
CA LEU A 208 3.41 -45.72 14.98
C LEU A 208 4.79 -45.64 15.66
N PRO A 209 5.11 -46.54 16.60
CA PRO A 209 6.36 -46.51 17.33
C PRO A 209 7.57 -46.82 16.43
N LEU A 210 8.76 -46.38 16.85
CA LEU A 210 10.00 -46.77 16.20
C LEU A 210 10.23 -48.28 16.44
N ARG A 211 10.51 -49.04 15.38
CA ARG A 211 10.98 -50.42 15.56
C ARG A 211 12.29 -50.38 16.34
N LYS A 212 12.37 -51.12 17.45
CA LYS A 212 13.63 -51.31 18.17
C LYS A 212 14.66 -51.85 17.18
N ARG A 213 15.85 -51.23 17.12
CA ARG A 213 16.98 -51.87 16.41
C ARG A 213 17.21 -53.19 17.13
N ARG A 214 17.25 -54.29 16.36
CA ARG A 214 17.78 -55.55 16.88
C ARG A 214 19.22 -55.25 17.30
N SER A 215 19.48 -55.37 18.60
CA SER A 215 20.81 -55.35 19.20
C SER A 215 21.62 -56.51 18.68
#